data_AF-A0A6C2CZ89-F1
#
_entry.id   AF-A0A6C2CZ89-F1
#
_cell.length_a   1.000
_cell.length_b   1.000
_cell.length_c   1.000
_cell.angle_alpha   90.00
_cell.angle_beta   90.00
_cell.angle_gamma   90.00
#
_symmetry.space_group_name_H-M   'P 1'
#
loop_
_entity.id
_entity.type
_entity.pdbx_description
1 polymer ?
#
loop_
_entity_poly.entity_id
_entity_poly.type
_entity_poly.pdbx_seq_one_letter_code
_entity_poly.pdbx_strand_id
1 'polypeptide(L)'
;MADPCLSCGACCASFRVDFHVSDLESHPGGCVPVALTVPVTATLVRMRGTDDGPPRCIALKGEIGREACCTIYEKRPGPCRDFAPYAALNIGDEGCARARRRYGMAALGE
;
A
#
# COMPACT_ATOMS: atom_id res chain seq x y z
N MET A 1 16.68 -9.29 -9.67
CA MET A 1 16.11 -9.40 -8.32
C MET A 1 14.75 -8.73 -8.37
N ALA A 2 13.67 -9.47 -8.09
CA ALA A 2 12.30 -8.92 -8.19
C ALA A 2 12.07 -7.95 -7.02
N ASP A 3 11.43 -6.80 -7.27
CA ASP A 3 11.06 -5.85 -6.23
C ASP A 3 10.17 -6.57 -5.18
N PRO A 4 10.60 -6.69 -3.92
CA PRO A 4 9.88 -7.47 -2.91
C PRO A 4 8.51 -6.85 -2.57
N CYS A 5 8.29 -5.58 -2.87
CA CYS A 5 6.99 -4.93 -2.70
C CYS A 5 5.99 -5.37 -3.77
N LEU A 6 6.48 -5.77 -4.95
CA LEU A 6 5.67 -6.28 -6.06
C LEU A 6 5.35 -7.78 -5.94
N SER A 7 5.82 -8.46 -4.88
CA SER A 7 5.52 -9.87 -4.63
C SER A 7 4.94 -10.16 -3.24
N CYS A 8 5.16 -9.30 -2.24
CA CYS A 8 4.74 -9.62 -0.86
C CYS A 8 3.29 -9.24 -0.50
N GLY A 9 2.77 -8.11 -0.99
CA GLY A 9 1.43 -7.61 -0.64
C GLY A 9 1.20 -7.22 0.84
N ALA A 10 2.22 -7.29 1.69
CA ALA A 10 2.09 -7.23 3.15
C ALA A 10 1.50 -5.89 3.65
N CYS A 11 2.00 -4.76 3.15
CA CYS A 11 1.55 -3.43 3.58
C CYS A 11 0.08 -3.16 3.16
N CYS A 12 -0.30 -3.58 1.95
CA CYS A 12 -1.65 -3.42 1.41
C CYS A 12 -2.71 -4.21 2.17
N ALA A 13 -2.30 -5.25 2.90
CA ALA A 13 -3.18 -6.07 3.73
C ALA A 13 -3.01 -5.81 5.25
N SER A 14 -2.09 -4.92 5.65
CA SER A 14 -1.82 -4.66 7.06
C SER A 14 -2.34 -3.33 7.56
N PHE A 15 -2.42 -2.32 6.69
CA PHE A 15 -2.62 -0.94 7.09
C PHE A 15 -3.83 -0.29 6.43
N ARG A 16 -4.50 0.53 7.24
CA ARG A 16 -5.43 1.55 6.79
C ARG A 16 -4.64 2.66 6.08
N VAL A 17 -5.12 3.11 4.92
CA VAL A 17 -4.46 4.16 4.14
C VAL A 17 -5.43 5.31 3.91
N ASP A 18 -5.26 6.38 4.68
CA ASP A 18 -5.93 7.66 4.48
C ASP A 18 -4.93 8.70 3.98
N PHE A 19 -5.38 9.58 3.08
CA PHE A 19 -4.54 10.62 2.48
C PHE A 19 -5.39 11.80 2.00
N HIS A 20 -4.74 12.90 1.63
CA HIS A 20 -5.42 14.12 1.21
C HIS A 20 -6.04 13.96 -0.20
N VAL A 21 -7.18 14.60 -0.44
CA VAL A 21 -7.86 14.59 -1.76
C VAL A 21 -6.96 15.05 -2.92
N SER A 22 -5.93 15.87 -2.65
CA SER A 22 -4.99 16.35 -3.67
C SER A 22 -4.17 15.26 -4.35
N ASP A 23 -3.97 14.09 -3.73
CA ASP A 23 -3.27 12.97 -4.39
C ASP A 23 -4.15 12.27 -5.45
N LEU A 24 -5.45 12.53 -5.47
CA LEU A 24 -6.38 11.92 -6.45
C LEU A 24 -6.13 12.46 -7.85
N GLU A 25 -6.26 11.61 -8.86
CA GLU A 25 -6.16 11.99 -10.27
C GLU A 25 -7.17 13.07 -10.70
N SER A 26 -8.25 13.26 -9.94
CA SER A 26 -9.23 14.33 -10.14
C SER A 26 -8.71 15.73 -9.74
N HIS A 27 -7.58 15.81 -9.04
CA HIS A 27 -6.96 17.06 -8.62
C HIS A 27 -5.65 17.32 -9.40
N PRO A 28 -5.30 18.59 -9.66
CA PRO A 28 -4.05 18.94 -10.33
C PRO A 28 -2.83 18.36 -9.60
N GLY A 29 -2.03 17.54 -10.30
CA GLY A 29 -0.82 16.91 -9.75
C GLY A 29 -1.05 15.60 -9.00
N GLY A 30 -2.31 15.19 -8.78
CA GLY A 30 -2.63 13.88 -8.24
C GLY A 30 -2.57 12.77 -9.28
N CYS A 31 -2.44 11.53 -8.82
CA CYS A 31 -2.32 10.35 -9.68
C CYS A 31 -3.16 9.15 -9.23
N VAL A 32 -3.74 9.20 -8.03
CA VAL A 32 -4.42 8.06 -7.43
C VAL A 32 -5.82 7.92 -8.01
N PRO A 33 -6.23 6.73 -8.48
CA PRO A 33 -7.53 6.59 -9.10
C PRO A 33 -8.69 6.79 -8.14
N VAL A 34 -9.61 7.70 -8.47
CA VAL A 34 -10.78 8.01 -7.61
C VAL A 34 -11.66 6.77 -7.40
N ALA A 35 -11.75 5.90 -8.40
CA ALA A 35 -12.55 4.67 -8.34
C ALA A 35 -12.09 3.69 -7.22
N LEU A 36 -10.84 3.79 -6.77
CA LEU A 36 -10.24 2.93 -5.76
C LEU A 36 -10.32 3.51 -4.35
N THR A 37 -10.91 4.69 -4.20
CA THR A 37 -10.97 5.41 -2.93
C THR A 37 -12.42 5.56 -2.45
N VAL A 38 -12.55 5.98 -1.19
CA VAL A 38 -13.79 6.40 -0.55
C VAL A 38 -13.55 7.72 0.19
N PRO A 39 -14.47 8.70 0.12
CA PRO A 39 -14.37 9.93 0.91
C PRO A 39 -14.57 9.63 2.39
N VAL A 40 -13.74 10.24 3.24
CA VAL A 40 -13.83 10.14 4.71
C VAL A 40 -14.24 11.48 5.31
N THR A 41 -13.63 12.57 4.83
CA THR A 41 -14.00 13.95 5.18
C THR A 41 -14.01 14.82 3.92
N ALA A 42 -14.23 16.13 4.06
CA ALA A 42 -14.14 17.06 2.94
C ALA A 42 -12.74 17.10 2.27
N THR A 43 -11.68 16.75 3.01
CA THR A 43 -10.28 16.84 2.54
C THR A 43 -9.53 15.52 2.62
N LEU A 44 -10.11 14.49 3.25
CA LEU A 44 -9.49 13.17 3.40
C LEU A 44 -10.26 12.10 2.62
N VAL A 45 -9.49 11.28 1.94
CA VAL A 45 -9.94 10.06 1.27
C VAL A 45 -9.16 8.87 1.79
N ARG A 46 -9.75 7.69 1.60
CA ARG A 46 -9.16 6.42 2.01
C ARG A 46 -9.15 5.44 0.87
N MET A 47 -8.12 4.59 0.79
CA MET A 47 -8.12 3.43 -0.10
C MET A 47 -9.22 2.45 0.32
N ARG A 48 -10.09 2.07 -0.62
CA ARG A 48 -11.19 1.13 -0.36
C ARG A 48 -10.65 -0.22 0.12
N GLY A 49 -11.36 -0.84 1.07
CA GLY A 49 -11.02 -2.13 1.67
C GLY A 49 -9.99 -2.07 2.79
N THR A 50 -9.28 -0.95 2.97
CA THR A 50 -8.32 -0.79 4.07
C THR A 50 -8.96 -0.47 5.43
N ASP A 51 -10.28 -0.32 5.47
CA ASP A 51 -11.10 -0.12 6.68
C ASP A 51 -11.68 -1.43 7.25
N ASP A 52 -11.56 -2.53 6.51
CA ASP A 52 -12.11 -3.81 6.92
C ASP A 52 -11.27 -4.48 8.03
N GLY A 53 -11.86 -5.43 8.75
CA GLY A 53 -11.19 -6.27 9.73
C GLY A 53 -11.22 -7.72 9.26
N PRO A 54 -10.22 -8.21 8.50
CA PRO A 54 -8.88 -7.66 8.29
C PRO A 54 -8.72 -6.70 7.08
N PRO A 55 -7.80 -5.72 7.14
CA PRO A 55 -7.67 -4.73 6.08
C PRO A 55 -7.16 -5.39 4.79
N ARG A 56 -7.79 -5.07 3.65
CA ARG A 56 -7.34 -5.53 2.34
C ARG A 56 -7.60 -4.45 1.30
N CYS A 57 -6.56 -3.72 0.93
CA CYS A 57 -6.64 -2.68 -0.10
C CYS A 57 -7.20 -3.24 -1.41
N ILE A 58 -8.14 -2.53 -2.03
CA ILE A 58 -8.73 -2.90 -3.32
C ILE A 58 -7.69 -2.99 -4.45
N ALA A 59 -6.58 -2.27 -4.34
CA ALA A 59 -5.50 -2.32 -5.33
C ALA A 59 -4.60 -3.56 -5.17
N LEU A 60 -4.77 -4.35 -4.12
CA LEU A 60 -4.00 -5.58 -3.93
C LEU A 60 -4.54 -6.69 -4.83
N LYS A 61 -3.71 -7.14 -5.78
CA LYS A 61 -3.99 -8.30 -6.61
C LYS A 61 -3.16 -9.49 -6.16
N GLY A 62 -3.78 -10.67 -6.17
CA GLY A 62 -3.12 -11.94 -5.89
C GLY A 62 -3.16 -12.37 -4.43
N GLU A 63 -2.23 -13.26 -4.06
CA GLU A 63 -2.19 -13.91 -2.75
C GLU A 63 -0.97 -13.46 -1.94
N ILE A 64 -1.25 -12.92 -0.75
CA ILE A 64 -0.24 -12.32 0.15
C ILE A 64 0.80 -13.39 0.51
N GLY A 65 2.08 -13.05 0.34
CA GLY A 65 3.20 -13.96 0.60
C GLY A 65 3.50 -14.97 -0.52
N ARG A 66 2.74 -15.01 -1.61
CA ARG A 66 3.07 -15.81 -2.81
C ARG A 66 3.32 -14.91 -4.04
N GLU A 67 2.24 -14.43 -4.64
CA GLU A 67 2.25 -13.56 -5.81
C GLU A 67 1.25 -12.43 -5.55
N ALA A 68 1.67 -11.43 -4.78
CA ALA A 68 0.84 -10.27 -4.47
C ALA A 68 1.50 -8.96 -4.90
N CYS A 69 0.78 -8.18 -5.70
CA CYS A 69 1.25 -6.89 -6.20
C CYS A 69 0.18 -5.80 -6.06
N CYS A 70 0.64 -4.56 -5.92
CA CYS A 70 -0.24 -3.38 -6.00
C CYS A 70 -0.46 -3.03 -7.48
N THR A 71 -1.71 -3.03 -7.94
CA THR A 71 -2.06 -2.73 -9.34
C THR A 71 -1.81 -1.27 -9.72
N ILE A 72 -1.65 -0.39 -8.74
CA ILE A 72 -1.38 1.05 -8.92
C ILE A 72 -0.01 1.45 -8.37
N TYR A 73 0.98 0.55 -8.39
CA TYR A 73 2.28 0.77 -7.72
C TYR A 73 2.97 2.10 -8.10
N GLU A 74 2.86 2.54 -9.36
CA GLU A 74 3.40 3.83 -9.82
C GLU A 74 2.52 5.03 -9.40
N LYS A 75 1.21 4.79 -9.35
CA LYS A 75 0.15 5.76 -8.97
C LYS A 75 -0.22 5.68 -7.49
N ARG A 76 0.74 5.27 -6.64
CA ARG A 76 0.54 5.17 -5.19
C ARG A 76 0.28 6.54 -4.57
N PRO A 77 -0.63 6.64 -3.57
CA PRO A 77 -0.77 7.84 -2.77
C PRO A 77 0.51 8.09 -1.97
N GLY A 78 0.73 9.35 -1.55
CA GLY A 78 1.88 9.77 -0.75
C GLY A 78 2.25 8.80 0.37
N PRO A 79 1.33 8.41 1.27
CA PRO A 79 1.64 7.48 2.36
C PRO A 79 2.14 6.10 1.90
N CYS A 80 1.64 5.56 0.79
CA CYS A 80 2.12 4.27 0.27
C CYS A 80 3.48 4.37 -0.44
N ARG A 81 3.85 5.57 -0.89
CA ARG A 81 5.14 5.86 -1.54
C ARG A 81 6.23 6.12 -0.50
N ASP A 82 5.86 6.85 0.56
CA ASP A 82 6.73 7.18 1.69
C ASP A 82 6.93 6.00 2.64
N PHE A 83 5.98 5.06 2.68
CA PHE A 83 6.11 3.85 3.48
C PHE A 83 7.27 2.97 3.01
N ALA A 84 8.29 2.82 3.87
CA ALA A 84 9.47 1.99 3.66
C ALA A 84 10.10 2.21 2.26
N PRO A 85 10.64 3.41 1.98
CA PRO A 85 11.02 3.83 0.63
C PRO A 85 12.16 2.98 0.02
N TYR A 86 12.97 2.35 0.88
CA TYR A 86 14.07 1.48 0.48
C TYR A 86 13.70 -0.01 0.41
N ALA A 87 12.43 -0.38 0.68
CA ALA A 87 12.01 -1.78 0.66
C ALA A 87 12.19 -2.41 -0.73
N ALA A 88 12.02 -1.63 -1.80
CA ALA A 88 12.30 -2.04 -3.18
C ALA A 88 13.75 -2.51 -3.40
N LEU A 89 14.70 -1.97 -2.61
CA LEU A 89 16.12 -2.33 -2.62
C LEU A 89 16.45 -3.44 -1.61
N ASN A 90 15.44 -4.16 -1.13
CA ASN A 90 15.55 -5.19 -0.09
C ASN A 90 16.01 -4.66 1.28
N ILE A 91 15.76 -3.38 1.56
CA ILE A 91 16.07 -2.72 2.84
C ILE A 91 14.74 -2.32 3.50
N GLY A 92 14.28 -3.13 4.45
CA GLY A 92 13.03 -2.90 5.16
C GLY A 92 13.19 -1.98 6.37
N ASP A 93 12.11 -1.32 6.76
CA ASP A 93 11.96 -0.64 8.05
C ASP A 93 11.10 -1.49 9.02
N GLU A 94 11.06 -1.14 10.30
CA GLU A 94 10.20 -1.75 11.32
C GLU A 94 8.73 -1.84 10.89
N GLY A 95 8.19 -0.83 10.20
CA GLY A 95 6.84 -0.86 9.66
C GLY A 95 6.65 -1.97 8.63
N CYS A 96 7.61 -2.12 7.72
CA CYS A 96 7.62 -3.18 6.70
C CYS A 96 7.78 -4.56 7.35
N ALA A 97 8.71 -4.70 8.30
CA ALA A 97 8.92 -5.93 9.06
C ALA A 97 7.66 -6.35 9.83
N ARG A 98 6.94 -5.41 10.45
CA ARG A 98 5.67 -5.67 11.14
C ARG A 98 4.60 -6.20 10.18
N ALA A 99 4.45 -5.57 9.02
CA ALA A 99 3.50 -6.03 8.01
C ALA A 99 3.84 -7.43 7.50
N ARG A 100 5.12 -7.71 7.23
CA ARG A 100 5.61 -9.01 6.76
C ARG A 100 5.37 -10.10 7.81
N ARG A 101 5.70 -9.83 9.08
CA ARG A 101 5.45 -10.75 10.20
C ARG A 101 3.98 -11.14 10.38
N ARG A 102 3.04 -10.21 10.15
CA ARG A 102 1.59 -10.50 10.21
C ARG A 102 1.16 -11.63 9.27
N TYR A 103 1.92 -11.83 8.20
CA TYR A 103 1.68 -12.83 7.17
C TYR A 103 2.76 -13.93 7.12
N GLY A 104 3.53 -14.09 8.20
CA GLY A 104 4.53 -15.15 8.32
C GLY A 104 5.78 -14.97 7.44
N MET A 105 6.04 -13.75 6.95
CA MET A 105 7.22 -13.44 6.15
C MET A 105 8.37 -12.89 7.01
N ALA A 106 9.62 -13.24 6.66
CA ALA A 106 10.84 -12.66 7.25
C ALA A 106 11.00 -11.18 6.90
N ALA A 107 11.74 -10.40 7.68
CA ALA A 107 11.99 -8.99 7.34
C ALA A 107 12.91 -8.87 6.11
N LEU A 108 13.02 -7.66 5.57
CA LEU A 108 13.93 -7.37 4.46
C LEU A 108 15.24 -6.82 5.03
N GLY A 109 16.38 -7.33 4.58
CA GLY A 109 17.70 -6.90 5.03
C GLY A 109 18.24 -7.67 6.24
N GLU A 110 17.64 -8.81 6.59
CA GLU A 110 18.21 -9.81 7.51
C GLU A 110 19.19 -10.75 6.78
#